data_AF-A0A9Q0QY80-F1
#
_entry.id   AF-A0A9Q0QY80-F1
#
_cell.length_a   1.000
_cell.length_b   1.000
_cell.length_c   1.000
_cell.angle_alpha   90.00
_cell.angle_beta   90.00
_cell.angle_gamma   90.00
#
_symmetry.space_group_name_H-M   'P 1'
#
loop_
_entity.id
_entity.type
_entity.pdbx_description
1 polymer ?
#
loop_
_entity_poly.entity_id
_entity_poly.type
_entity_poly.pdbx_seq_one_letter_code
_entity_poly.pdbx_strand_id
1 'polypeptide(L)'
;MRTSADLKGTKNETSAFEFQNIELKNGGCPLGTVPIPRIQLEDIFRTGSLPKFGKNHDNVIPHHWEADGILGDDYSATLPNYGTSMLMNLWKPRLRLPRAQFSLAQTWISANGENIEAGWHVYPTLYNDYQTHLFVLWRADDYAHYCYNLLCPNGFVQESRNVVPGSVLNPVSTYNGAQHNISRSILKNALTGDWWLSVGRDQGNQVKVGYWPRRLFHHLSTQATAVKWGGEVYGQSPLPEMGSGHFPQEGFGKASYFSKIQVKKELGQENLEDVQPADMTSHYNDVPNCYKSSVGRSEEQGTYILFGGPAVKHSMVHLSRIESK
;
A
#
# COMPACT_ATOMS: atom_id res chain seq x y z
N MET A 1 -28.01 -10.11 -60.20
CA MET A 1 -26.55 -10.32 -60.16
C MET A 1 -25.91 -9.11 -59.48
N ARG A 2 -25.21 -9.38 -58.36
CA ARG A 2 -24.11 -8.62 -57.71
C ARG A 2 -24.34 -7.12 -57.43
N THR A 3 -24.83 -6.75 -56.23
CA THR A 3 -24.16 -6.61 -54.91
C THR A 3 -23.38 -5.31 -54.74
N SER A 4 -23.97 -4.43 -53.93
CA SER A 4 -23.42 -3.25 -53.26
C SER A 4 -22.17 -3.59 -52.45
N ALA A 5 -21.16 -2.72 -52.54
CA ALA A 5 -19.92 -2.82 -51.79
C ALA A 5 -20.14 -2.39 -50.33
N ASP A 6 -20.02 -3.35 -49.42
CA ASP A 6 -19.89 -3.13 -47.99
C ASP A 6 -18.54 -2.47 -47.67
N LEU A 7 -18.59 -1.26 -47.13
CA LEU A 7 -17.49 -0.66 -46.36
C LEU A 7 -17.34 -1.47 -45.07
N LYS A 8 -16.41 -2.44 -45.09
CA LYS A 8 -15.96 -3.14 -43.88
C LYS A 8 -15.38 -2.14 -42.91
N GLY A 9 -16.13 -1.88 -41.83
CA GLY A 9 -15.61 -1.26 -40.63
C GLY A 9 -14.43 -2.09 -40.10
N THR A 10 -13.27 -1.47 -40.03
CA THR A 10 -12.16 -1.92 -39.21
C THR A 10 -12.63 -1.93 -37.76
N LYS A 11 -12.91 -3.12 -37.25
CA LYS A 11 -13.01 -3.36 -35.81
C LYS A 11 -11.66 -2.97 -35.22
N ASN A 12 -11.61 -1.83 -34.53
CA ASN A 12 -10.56 -1.58 -33.57
C ASN A 12 -10.67 -2.68 -32.52
N GLU A 13 -9.78 -3.67 -32.62
CA GLU A 13 -9.47 -4.57 -31.52
C GLU A 13 -8.95 -3.68 -30.39
N THR A 14 -9.83 -3.33 -29.46
CA THR A 14 -9.45 -2.94 -28.11
C THR A 14 -8.71 -4.13 -27.52
N SER A 15 -7.38 -4.11 -27.65
CA SER A 15 -6.51 -5.05 -26.96
C SER A 15 -6.84 -4.98 -25.47
N ALA A 16 -7.56 -5.99 -24.98
CA ALA A 16 -7.72 -6.23 -23.56
C ALA A 16 -6.32 -6.45 -23.00
N PHE A 17 -5.72 -5.40 -22.44
CA PHE A 17 -4.56 -5.54 -21.58
C PHE A 17 -5.03 -6.33 -20.34
N GLU A 18 -4.85 -7.65 -20.40
CA GLU A 18 -4.89 -8.53 -19.23
C GLU A 18 -3.78 -8.09 -18.27
N PHE A 19 -4.14 -7.54 -17.12
CA PHE A 19 -3.25 -7.58 -15.97
C PHE A 19 -3.17 -9.04 -15.50
N GLN A 20 -2.16 -9.77 -15.97
CA GLN A 20 -2.05 -11.22 -15.79
C GLN A 20 -1.70 -11.69 -14.36
N ASN A 21 -1.51 -10.82 -13.34
CA ASN A 21 -0.84 -11.28 -12.10
C ASN A 21 -1.34 -10.74 -10.74
N ILE A 22 -2.51 -10.09 -10.60
CA ILE A 22 -3.10 -9.98 -9.24
C ILE A 22 -3.70 -11.32 -8.83
N GLU A 23 -4.27 -12.02 -9.81
CA GLU A 23 -4.81 -13.36 -9.65
C GLU A 23 -3.76 -14.43 -9.92
N LEU A 24 -3.89 -15.57 -9.25
CA LEU A 24 -3.05 -16.73 -9.48
C LEU A 24 -3.22 -17.30 -10.90
N LYS A 25 -2.08 -17.68 -11.49
CA LYS A 25 -2.05 -18.39 -12.78
C LYS A 25 -2.92 -19.65 -12.70
N ASN A 26 -3.73 -19.88 -13.73
CA ASN A 26 -4.68 -20.99 -13.88
C ASN A 26 -6.02 -20.87 -13.11
N GLY A 27 -6.43 -19.66 -12.71
CA GLY A 27 -7.77 -19.42 -12.17
C GLY A 27 -7.96 -19.82 -10.71
N GLY A 28 -6.87 -19.88 -9.95
CA GLY A 28 -6.90 -20.04 -8.50
C GLY A 28 -7.16 -21.47 -8.00
N CYS A 29 -7.73 -21.57 -6.80
CA CYS A 29 -7.99 -22.84 -6.12
C CYS A 29 -9.46 -23.32 -6.24
N PRO A 30 -9.73 -24.63 -6.07
CA PRO A 30 -11.08 -25.18 -6.01
C PRO A 30 -11.99 -24.49 -4.99
N LEU A 31 -13.31 -24.60 -5.19
CA LEU A 31 -14.29 -24.08 -4.23
C LEU A 31 -14.07 -24.65 -2.83
N GLY A 32 -14.17 -23.79 -1.81
CA GLY A 32 -13.92 -24.16 -0.41
C GLY A 32 -12.45 -24.23 -0.01
N THR A 33 -11.51 -23.86 -0.90
CA THR A 33 -10.08 -23.85 -0.60
C THR A 33 -9.46 -22.49 -0.89
N VAL A 34 -8.39 -22.16 -0.17
CA VAL A 34 -7.61 -20.94 -0.40
C VAL A 34 -6.16 -21.31 -0.72
N PRO A 35 -5.48 -20.55 -1.59
CA PRO A 35 -4.08 -20.76 -1.86
C PRO A 35 -3.22 -20.39 -0.65
N ILE A 36 -2.24 -21.24 -0.34
CA ILE A 36 -1.31 -21.06 0.78
C ILE A 36 0.09 -20.80 0.21
N PRO A 37 0.72 -19.65 0.51
CA PRO A 37 2.11 -19.40 0.15
C PRO A 37 3.03 -20.46 0.75
N ARG A 38 3.97 -20.99 -0.04
CA ARG A 38 4.99 -21.91 0.47
C ARG A 38 6.07 -21.11 1.19
N ILE A 39 6.30 -21.43 2.47
CA ILE A 39 7.39 -20.89 3.27
C ILE A 39 8.51 -21.92 3.29
N GLN A 40 9.71 -21.52 2.88
CA GLN A 40 10.91 -22.34 2.94
C GLN A 40 11.69 -22.10 4.23
N LEU A 41 12.53 -23.06 4.60
CA LEU A 41 13.38 -22.95 5.80
C LEU A 41 14.34 -21.77 5.72
N GLU A 42 14.82 -21.44 4.51
CA GLU A 42 15.63 -20.25 4.27
C GLU A 42 14.88 -18.94 4.58
N ASP A 43 13.56 -18.91 4.41
CA ASP A 43 12.74 -17.73 4.70
C ASP A 43 12.73 -17.42 6.19
N ILE A 44 12.60 -18.47 7.00
CA ILE A 44 12.64 -18.42 8.45
C ILE A 44 14.01 -17.96 8.96
N PHE A 45 15.10 -18.48 8.40
CA PHE A 45 16.44 -18.13 8.85
C PHE A 45 16.80 -16.67 8.57
N ARG A 46 16.25 -16.05 7.51
CA ARG A 46 16.49 -14.63 7.21
C ARG A 46 15.91 -13.67 8.24
N THR A 47 14.80 -14.05 8.89
CA THR A 47 14.20 -13.25 9.98
C THR A 47 14.77 -13.61 11.36
N GLY A 48 15.82 -14.43 11.40
CA GLY A 48 16.56 -14.81 12.60
C GLY A 48 15.98 -16.02 13.35
N SER A 49 14.65 -16.14 13.47
CA SER A 49 14.02 -17.31 14.11
C SER A 49 12.54 -17.47 13.75
N LEU A 50 12.00 -18.69 13.95
CA LEU A 50 10.56 -19.02 13.80
C LEU A 50 9.64 -18.06 14.59
N PRO A 51 9.89 -17.76 15.89
CA PRO A 51 9.07 -16.81 16.64
C PRO A 51 9.10 -15.37 16.09
N LYS A 52 10.15 -15.01 15.35
CA LYS A 52 10.35 -13.68 14.73
C LYS A 52 9.91 -13.63 13.27
N PHE A 53 9.65 -14.77 12.63
CA PHE A 53 9.21 -14.81 11.24
C PHE A 53 7.81 -14.22 11.12
N GLY A 54 7.65 -13.18 10.31
CA GLY A 54 6.41 -12.38 10.22
C GLY A 54 6.20 -11.38 11.35
N LYS A 55 7.17 -11.28 12.27
CA LYS A 55 7.21 -10.37 13.41
C LYS A 55 8.47 -9.45 13.36
N ASN A 56 8.31 -8.20 12.91
CA ASN A 56 9.26 -7.09 13.07
C ASN A 56 9.57 -6.62 14.52
N HIS A 57 10.83 -6.73 14.90
CA HIS A 57 11.38 -6.36 16.20
C HIS A 57 10.74 -5.13 16.92
N ASP A 58 10.56 -5.30 18.23
CA ASP A 58 10.34 -4.33 19.32
C ASP A 58 10.20 -2.83 18.98
N ASN A 59 9.16 -2.22 19.57
CA ASN A 59 8.95 -0.80 19.90
C ASN A 59 10.01 0.20 19.42
N VAL A 60 9.59 1.07 18.50
CA VAL A 60 10.37 2.16 17.89
C VAL A 60 11.60 1.61 17.20
N ILE A 61 11.42 1.09 15.99
CA ILE A 61 12.58 0.77 15.16
C ILE A 61 13.16 2.10 14.66
N PRO A 62 14.34 2.54 15.12
CA PRO A 62 14.97 3.72 14.53
C PRO A 62 15.19 3.47 13.04
N HIS A 63 15.18 4.54 12.23
CA HIS A 63 15.41 4.52 10.77
C HIS A 63 14.20 4.13 9.89
N HIS A 64 13.01 4.63 10.22
CA HIS A 64 11.87 4.68 9.29
C HIS A 64 11.60 6.12 8.85
N TRP A 65 11.18 6.31 7.60
CA TRP A 65 10.82 7.62 7.04
C TRP A 65 9.55 7.51 6.22
N GLU A 66 8.63 8.44 6.45
CA GLU A 66 7.29 8.47 5.86
C GLU A 66 7.12 9.72 5.00
N ALA A 67 6.33 9.59 3.94
CA ALA A 67 5.78 10.72 3.18
C ALA A 67 4.35 10.38 2.74
N ASP A 68 3.39 11.04 3.37
CA ASP A 68 2.00 10.62 3.37
C ASP A 68 1.04 11.81 3.45
N GLY A 69 -0.24 11.53 3.21
CA GLY A 69 -1.35 12.42 3.50
C GLY A 69 -2.29 11.77 4.51
N ILE A 70 -2.69 12.55 5.51
CA ILE A 70 -3.40 12.11 6.71
C ILE A 70 -4.78 12.75 6.73
N LEU A 71 -5.82 11.95 6.93
CA LEU A 71 -7.17 12.39 7.28
C LEU A 71 -7.48 11.97 8.71
N GLY A 72 -7.76 12.92 9.59
CA GLY A 72 -8.01 12.67 11.02
C GLY A 72 -6.73 12.68 11.87
N ASP A 73 -6.83 12.16 13.09
CA ASP A 73 -5.73 12.11 14.06
C ASP A 73 -5.82 10.80 14.85
N ASP A 74 -4.69 10.10 14.98
CA ASP A 74 -4.62 8.79 15.66
C ASP A 74 -5.10 8.84 17.11
N TYR A 75 -5.08 10.01 17.75
CA TYR A 75 -5.44 10.23 19.15
C TYR A 75 -6.67 11.13 19.33
N SER A 76 -7.25 11.67 18.25
CA SER A 76 -8.42 12.54 18.31
C SER A 76 -9.59 11.94 17.54
N ALA A 77 -10.71 11.72 18.20
CA ALA A 77 -11.93 11.16 17.61
C ALA A 77 -12.71 12.19 16.76
N THR A 78 -12.02 13.09 16.06
CA THR A 78 -12.65 14.24 15.40
C THR A 78 -13.52 13.86 14.21
N LEU A 79 -13.24 12.73 13.52
CA LEU A 79 -14.03 12.25 12.39
C LEU A 79 -14.12 10.71 12.36
N PRO A 80 -15.29 10.11 12.66
CA PRO A 80 -15.46 8.66 12.53
C PRO A 80 -15.20 8.22 11.08
N ASN A 81 -14.39 7.17 10.92
CA ASN A 81 -14.10 6.59 9.61
C ASN A 81 -14.24 5.07 9.65
N TYR A 82 -14.98 4.53 8.69
CA TYR A 82 -15.30 3.11 8.54
C TYR A 82 -14.65 2.48 7.31
N GLY A 83 -13.70 3.16 6.70
CA GLY A 83 -12.88 2.64 5.63
C GLY A 83 -12.57 3.61 4.51
N THR A 84 -11.81 3.12 3.54
CA THR A 84 -11.40 3.88 2.36
C THR A 84 -11.34 3.01 1.11
N SER A 85 -11.48 3.65 -0.05
CA SER A 85 -11.19 3.09 -1.36
C SER A 85 -10.37 4.08 -2.16
N MET A 86 -9.41 3.58 -2.94
CA MET A 86 -8.54 4.40 -3.78
C MET A 86 -7.88 3.58 -4.89
N LEU A 87 -7.24 4.28 -5.82
CA LEU A 87 -6.24 3.74 -6.73
C LEU A 87 -4.84 4.08 -6.23
N MET A 88 -3.89 3.17 -6.43
CA MET A 88 -2.47 3.41 -6.20
C MET A 88 -1.66 2.87 -7.36
N ASN A 89 -0.61 3.59 -7.78
CA ASN A 89 0.31 3.07 -8.78
C ASN A 89 1.37 2.16 -8.18
N LEU A 90 1.86 1.24 -9.00
CA LEU A 90 2.83 0.22 -8.63
C LEU A 90 4.23 0.64 -9.06
N TRP A 91 5.22 0.51 -8.16
CA TRP A 91 6.63 0.74 -8.47
C TRP A 91 7.51 -0.36 -7.89
N LYS A 92 8.73 -0.46 -8.44
CA LYS A 92 9.81 -1.33 -7.95
C LYS A 92 10.99 -0.45 -7.53
N PRO A 93 10.90 0.23 -6.37
CA PRO A 93 11.95 1.12 -5.88
C PRO A 93 13.28 0.39 -5.71
N ARG A 94 14.39 1.11 -5.99
CA ARG A 94 15.73 0.58 -5.75
C ARG A 94 16.08 0.62 -4.27
N LEU A 95 16.42 -0.55 -3.72
CA LEU A 95 17.03 -0.68 -2.39
C LEU A 95 18.56 -0.63 -2.52
N ARG A 96 19.21 0.09 -1.61
CA ARG A 96 20.69 0.24 -1.60
C ARG A 96 21.35 -0.84 -0.77
N LEU A 97 20.71 -1.28 0.30
CA LEU A 97 21.10 -2.37 1.18
C LEU A 97 19.93 -3.37 1.29
N PRO A 98 19.72 -4.21 0.26
CA PRO A 98 18.47 -4.95 0.10
C PRO A 98 18.05 -5.86 1.26
N ARG A 99 19.00 -6.40 2.02
CA ARG A 99 18.72 -7.28 3.18
C ARG A 99 18.52 -6.53 4.50
N ALA A 100 18.63 -5.21 4.47
CA ALA A 100 18.49 -4.34 5.64
C ALA A 100 17.50 -3.18 5.38
N GLN A 101 16.76 -3.23 4.27
CA GLN A 101 15.89 -2.14 3.83
C GLN A 101 14.58 -2.68 3.26
N PHE A 102 13.55 -1.85 3.35
CA PHE A 102 12.34 -1.98 2.55
C PHE A 102 11.86 -0.61 2.07
N SER A 103 11.01 -0.64 1.05
CA SER A 103 10.28 0.52 0.55
C SER A 103 8.87 0.09 0.20
N LEU A 104 7.88 0.85 0.66
CA LEU A 104 6.48 0.50 0.53
C LEU A 104 5.62 1.70 0.15
N ALA A 105 4.43 1.38 -0.36
CA ALA A 105 3.31 2.31 -0.47
C ALA A 105 2.09 1.65 0.14
N GLN A 106 1.43 2.33 1.07
CA GLN A 106 0.33 1.73 1.81
C GLN A 106 -0.75 2.70 2.25
N THR A 107 -1.81 2.10 2.77
CA THR A 107 -2.91 2.76 3.47
C THR A 107 -2.91 2.28 4.90
N TRP A 108 -2.98 3.21 5.85
CA TRP A 108 -3.14 2.94 7.28
C TRP A 108 -4.58 3.25 7.70
N ILE A 109 -5.22 2.34 8.42
CA ILE A 109 -6.46 2.55 9.15
C ILE A 109 -6.12 2.47 10.64
N SER A 110 -6.29 3.57 11.36
CA SER A 110 -5.66 3.74 12.67
C SER A 110 -6.65 4.22 13.73
N ALA A 111 -6.49 3.72 14.96
CA ALA A 111 -7.16 4.24 16.15
C ALA A 111 -6.35 3.91 17.41
N ASN A 112 -5.88 4.92 18.14
CA ASN A 112 -5.18 4.76 19.42
C ASN A 112 -4.06 3.70 19.38
N GLY A 113 -3.16 3.76 18.39
CA GLY A 113 -2.03 2.83 18.27
C GLY A 113 -2.35 1.50 17.57
N GLU A 114 -3.62 1.13 17.44
CA GLU A 114 -4.05 0.02 16.57
C GLU A 114 -3.96 0.43 15.10
N ASN A 115 -3.49 -0.49 14.25
CA ASN A 115 -3.28 -0.21 12.83
C ASN A 115 -3.68 -1.41 11.98
N ILE A 116 -4.38 -1.14 10.88
CA ILE A 116 -4.54 -2.05 9.76
C ILE A 116 -3.86 -1.41 8.56
N GLU A 117 -2.99 -2.18 7.91
CA GLU A 117 -2.14 -1.74 6.84
C GLU A 117 -2.30 -2.67 5.64
N ALA A 118 -2.50 -2.09 4.45
CA ALA A 118 -2.39 -2.83 3.20
C ALA A 118 -1.68 -1.97 2.19
N GLY A 119 -0.89 -2.60 1.33
CA GLY A 119 0.02 -1.88 0.46
C GLY A 119 0.65 -2.76 -0.61
N TRP A 120 1.61 -2.18 -1.31
CA TRP A 120 2.67 -2.96 -1.92
C TRP A 120 4.01 -2.59 -1.30
N HIS A 121 4.94 -3.53 -1.26
CA HIS A 121 6.30 -3.28 -0.81
C HIS A 121 7.33 -4.10 -1.59
N VAL A 122 8.56 -3.60 -1.61
CA VAL A 122 9.75 -4.36 -1.99
C VAL A 122 10.50 -4.65 -0.69
N TYR A 123 10.44 -5.91 -0.24
CA TYR A 123 11.02 -6.32 1.04
C TYR A 123 11.80 -7.65 0.94
N PRO A 124 13.08 -7.61 0.53
CA PRO A 124 13.86 -8.81 0.27
C PRO A 124 14.09 -9.71 1.47
N THR A 125 14.14 -9.14 2.69
CA THR A 125 14.25 -9.95 3.92
C THR A 125 13.06 -10.90 4.05
N LEU A 126 11.85 -10.45 3.69
CA LEU A 126 10.63 -11.24 3.77
C LEU A 126 10.52 -12.26 2.64
N TYR A 127 10.76 -11.87 1.38
CA TYR A 127 10.45 -12.71 0.20
C TYR A 127 11.63 -13.38 -0.50
N ASN A 128 12.87 -13.07 -0.13
CA ASN A 128 14.09 -13.51 -0.85
C ASN A 128 14.18 -13.02 -2.31
N ASP A 129 13.42 -11.99 -2.68
CA ASP A 129 13.47 -11.41 -4.01
C ASP A 129 13.40 -9.89 -3.93
N TYR A 130 13.31 -9.24 -5.10
CA TYR A 130 13.27 -7.80 -5.22
C TYR A 130 11.97 -7.32 -5.85
N GLN A 131 10.98 -8.20 -5.99
CA GLN A 131 9.74 -7.90 -6.68
C GLN A 131 8.85 -7.01 -5.80
N THR A 132 7.84 -6.40 -6.42
CA THR A 132 6.81 -5.64 -5.73
C THR A 132 5.73 -6.61 -5.29
N HIS A 133 5.52 -6.78 -3.99
CA HIS A 133 4.52 -7.71 -3.45
C HIS A 133 3.33 -6.96 -2.86
N LEU A 134 2.11 -7.47 -3.09
CA LEU A 134 0.96 -7.12 -2.27
C LEU A 134 1.26 -7.51 -0.83
N PHE A 135 0.92 -6.68 0.14
CA PHE A 135 1.01 -7.07 1.54
C PHE A 135 -0.14 -6.56 2.37
N VAL A 136 -0.32 -7.25 3.49
CA VAL A 136 -1.13 -6.81 4.62
C VAL A 136 -0.29 -6.85 5.88
N LEU A 137 -0.55 -5.91 6.78
CA LEU A 137 0.01 -5.84 8.11
C LEU A 137 -1.11 -5.37 9.05
N TRP A 138 -1.07 -5.78 10.30
CA TRP A 138 -1.93 -5.22 11.34
C TRP A 138 -1.20 -5.22 12.68
N ARG A 139 -1.57 -4.32 13.57
CA ARG A 139 -1.05 -4.17 14.94
C ARG A 139 -2.21 -3.94 15.90
N ALA A 140 -2.25 -4.67 17.01
CA ALA A 140 -3.16 -4.42 18.14
C ALA A 140 -2.53 -3.48 19.19
N ASP A 141 -3.37 -2.97 20.10
CA ASP A 141 -3.04 -1.96 21.12
C ASP A 141 -1.94 -2.39 22.09
N ASP A 142 -1.71 -3.70 22.30
CA ASP A 142 -0.74 -4.18 23.28
C ASP A 142 0.73 -4.08 22.85
N TYR A 143 1.03 -3.46 21.70
CA TYR A 143 2.36 -3.26 21.11
C TYR A 143 3.18 -4.55 20.86
N ALA A 144 2.68 -5.72 21.26
CA ALA A 144 3.36 -7.01 21.18
C ALA A 144 2.89 -7.85 19.99
N HIS A 145 1.69 -7.56 19.46
CA HIS A 145 1.09 -8.32 18.37
C HIS A 145 0.90 -7.45 17.13
N TYR A 146 1.82 -7.58 16.18
CA TYR A 146 1.60 -7.20 14.80
C TYR A 146 1.99 -8.37 13.89
N CYS A 147 1.47 -8.38 12.66
CA CYS A 147 1.68 -9.53 11.78
C CYS A 147 1.62 -9.21 10.29
N TYR A 148 2.65 -9.65 9.56
CA TYR A 148 2.64 -9.64 8.10
C TYR A 148 1.84 -10.80 7.51
N ASN A 149 1.07 -10.49 6.47
CA ASN A 149 0.40 -11.45 5.59
C ASN A 149 -0.38 -12.51 6.41
N LEU A 150 -0.12 -13.78 6.10
CA LEU A 150 -0.77 -14.95 6.72
C LEU A 150 0.14 -15.62 7.76
N LEU A 151 1.16 -14.91 8.25
CA LEU A 151 2.25 -15.52 9.02
C LEU A 151 1.87 -15.80 10.48
N CYS A 152 0.79 -15.21 10.99
CA CYS A 152 0.34 -15.41 12.36
C CYS A 152 -0.96 -16.20 12.39
N PRO A 153 -1.05 -17.22 13.26
CA PRO A 153 -2.32 -17.88 13.52
C PRO A 153 -3.28 -16.85 14.12
N ASN A 154 -4.52 -16.85 13.63
CA ASN A 154 -5.61 -15.95 14.07
C ASN A 154 -5.49 -14.47 13.66
N GLY A 155 -4.64 -14.10 12.68
CA GLY A 155 -4.58 -12.74 12.15
C GLY A 155 -5.58 -12.47 11.01
N PHE A 156 -5.05 -12.06 9.85
CA PHE A 156 -5.84 -11.88 8.64
C PHE A 156 -6.42 -13.21 8.16
N VAL A 157 -7.72 -13.22 7.86
CA VAL A 157 -8.44 -14.38 7.33
C VAL A 157 -8.57 -14.21 5.82
N GLN A 158 -7.84 -15.02 5.05
CA GLN A 158 -7.97 -15.06 3.61
C GLN A 158 -9.24 -15.80 3.19
N GLU A 159 -9.98 -15.22 2.24
CA GLU A 159 -11.15 -15.84 1.62
C GLU A 159 -10.95 -16.03 0.11
N SER A 160 -10.17 -15.16 -0.53
CA SER A 160 -9.98 -15.23 -1.97
C SER A 160 -9.23 -16.49 -2.40
N ARG A 161 -9.72 -17.05 -3.50
CA ARG A 161 -9.13 -18.19 -4.21
C ARG A 161 -8.10 -17.76 -5.25
N ASN A 162 -8.06 -16.47 -5.55
CA ASN A 162 -7.30 -15.91 -6.67
C ASN A 162 -6.25 -14.92 -6.20
N VAL A 163 -6.51 -14.16 -5.13
CA VAL A 163 -5.61 -13.10 -4.65
C VAL A 163 -5.09 -13.46 -3.28
N VAL A 164 -3.77 -13.45 -3.11
CA VAL A 164 -3.11 -13.87 -1.87
C VAL A 164 -2.15 -12.79 -1.40
N PRO A 165 -2.23 -12.32 -0.15
CA PRO A 165 -1.22 -11.45 0.41
C PRO A 165 0.18 -12.07 0.32
N GLY A 166 1.17 -11.27 -0.08
CA GLY A 166 2.52 -11.73 -0.41
C GLY A 166 2.71 -12.14 -1.87
N SER A 167 1.68 -12.07 -2.72
CA SER A 167 1.86 -12.32 -4.17
C SER A 167 2.58 -11.17 -4.86
N VAL A 168 3.33 -11.49 -5.91
CA VAL A 168 3.99 -10.51 -6.79
C VAL A 168 2.95 -9.74 -7.59
N LEU A 169 3.08 -8.41 -7.60
CA LEU A 169 2.31 -7.50 -8.44
C LEU A 169 3.15 -7.10 -9.66
N ASN A 170 2.63 -7.38 -10.86
CA ASN A 170 3.31 -7.12 -12.12
C ASN A 170 2.28 -7.02 -13.27
N PRO A 171 2.44 -6.11 -14.26
CA PRO A 171 3.50 -5.11 -14.45
C PRO A 171 3.52 -3.98 -13.40
N VAL A 172 4.70 -3.38 -13.21
CA VAL A 172 4.90 -2.14 -12.42
C VAL A 172 5.14 -0.95 -13.36
N SER A 173 4.89 0.26 -12.86
CA SER A 173 5.02 1.51 -13.61
C SER A 173 6.47 1.82 -14.01
N THR A 174 6.62 2.63 -15.05
CA THR A 174 7.91 3.12 -15.54
C THR A 174 7.91 4.64 -15.62
N TYR A 175 9.07 5.27 -15.38
CA TYR A 175 9.20 6.73 -15.39
C TYR A 175 8.83 7.29 -16.77
N ASN A 176 7.85 8.18 -16.80
CA ASN A 176 7.31 8.82 -18.00
C ASN A 176 6.89 7.82 -19.09
N GLY A 177 6.49 6.61 -18.69
CA GLY A 177 6.08 5.51 -19.56
C GLY A 177 4.78 4.86 -19.07
N ALA A 178 4.64 3.55 -19.30
CA ALA A 178 3.46 2.81 -18.89
C ALA A 178 3.23 2.94 -17.38
N GLN A 179 2.00 3.31 -17.00
CA GLN A 179 1.55 3.40 -15.61
C GLN A 179 0.63 2.23 -15.29
N HIS A 180 0.87 1.60 -14.15
CA HIS A 180 0.14 0.42 -13.71
C HIS A 180 -0.40 0.65 -12.31
N ASN A 181 -1.71 0.49 -12.16
CA ASN A 181 -2.43 0.76 -10.93
C ASN A 181 -3.11 -0.50 -10.41
N ILE A 182 -3.33 -0.50 -9.11
CA ILE A 182 -4.32 -1.35 -8.47
C ILE A 182 -5.32 -0.48 -7.74
N SER A 183 -6.55 -0.93 -7.69
CA SER A 183 -7.53 -0.43 -6.75
C SER A 183 -7.50 -1.27 -5.49
N ARG A 184 -7.64 -0.62 -4.33
CA ARG A 184 -7.92 -1.32 -3.09
C ARG A 184 -9.05 -0.65 -2.32
N SER A 185 -9.64 -1.40 -1.41
CA SER A 185 -10.48 -0.85 -0.37
C SER A 185 -10.30 -1.62 0.93
N ILE A 186 -10.36 -0.91 2.05
CA ILE A 186 -10.45 -1.49 3.39
C ILE A 186 -11.72 -0.91 3.99
N LEU A 187 -12.77 -1.72 4.10
CA LEU A 187 -14.10 -1.26 4.53
C LEU A 187 -14.58 -2.10 5.71
N LYS A 188 -15.07 -1.43 6.76
CA LYS A 188 -15.69 -2.09 7.90
C LYS A 188 -17.06 -2.63 7.50
N ASN A 189 -17.28 -3.90 7.75
CA ASN A 189 -18.56 -4.55 7.54
C ASN A 189 -19.51 -4.22 8.70
N ALA A 190 -20.70 -3.72 8.38
CA ALA A 190 -21.66 -3.27 9.39
C ALA A 190 -22.27 -4.40 10.22
N LEU A 191 -22.35 -5.63 9.68
CA LEU A 191 -22.97 -6.77 10.35
C LEU A 191 -22.00 -7.49 11.30
N THR A 192 -20.79 -7.76 10.82
CA THR A 192 -19.77 -8.52 11.56
C THR A 192 -18.84 -7.61 12.37
N GLY A 193 -18.68 -6.35 11.93
CA GLY A 193 -17.66 -5.43 12.44
C GLY A 193 -16.25 -5.73 11.94
N ASP A 194 -16.08 -6.72 11.06
CA ASP A 194 -14.78 -7.07 10.48
C ASP A 194 -14.33 -6.04 9.45
N TRP A 195 -13.02 -5.86 9.30
CA TRP A 195 -12.44 -4.99 8.29
C TRP A 195 -12.10 -5.79 7.05
N TRP A 196 -12.74 -5.50 5.93
CA TRP A 196 -12.60 -6.27 4.69
C TRP A 196 -11.64 -5.60 3.71
N LEU A 197 -10.66 -6.36 3.25
CA LEU A 197 -9.77 -5.98 2.15
C LEU A 197 -10.36 -6.43 0.82
N SER A 198 -10.49 -5.51 -0.13
CA SER A 198 -10.74 -5.84 -1.53
C SER A 198 -9.66 -5.24 -2.43
N VAL A 199 -9.33 -5.95 -3.51
CA VAL A 199 -8.29 -5.54 -4.48
C VAL A 199 -8.81 -5.76 -5.88
N GLY A 200 -8.54 -4.82 -6.77
CA GLY A 200 -8.98 -4.88 -8.15
C GLY A 200 -8.07 -4.11 -9.09
N ARG A 201 -8.42 -4.12 -10.38
CA ARG A 201 -7.77 -3.28 -11.38
C ARG A 201 -8.19 -1.82 -11.25
N ASP A 202 -9.46 -1.62 -10.94
CA ASP A 202 -10.11 -0.34 -10.74
C ASP A 202 -11.15 -0.49 -9.62
N GLN A 203 -11.73 0.64 -9.17
CA GLN A 203 -12.66 0.67 -8.04
C GLN A 203 -13.98 -0.06 -8.31
N GLY A 204 -14.34 -0.32 -9.57
CA GLY A 204 -15.55 -1.06 -9.96
C GLY A 204 -15.34 -2.57 -10.05
N ASN A 205 -14.09 -3.03 -10.18
CA ASN A 205 -13.74 -4.44 -10.42
C ASN A 205 -12.86 -5.01 -9.29
N GLN A 206 -13.28 -4.83 -8.04
CA GLN A 206 -12.56 -5.36 -6.87
C GLN A 206 -13.06 -6.76 -6.47
N VAL A 207 -12.13 -7.61 -6.05
CA VAL A 207 -12.37 -8.93 -5.46
C VAL A 207 -12.07 -8.85 -3.97
N LYS A 208 -12.96 -9.40 -3.12
CA LYS A 208 -12.70 -9.58 -1.69
C LYS A 208 -11.52 -10.52 -1.50
N VAL A 209 -10.47 -10.04 -0.84
CA VAL A 209 -9.27 -10.83 -0.55
C VAL A 209 -9.44 -11.61 0.75
N GLY A 210 -10.00 -10.95 1.76
CA GLY A 210 -10.15 -11.46 3.10
C GLY A 210 -10.41 -10.31 4.08
N TYR A 211 -10.28 -10.59 5.37
CA TYR A 211 -10.61 -9.63 6.40
C TYR A 211 -9.76 -9.76 7.66
N TRP A 212 -9.67 -8.66 8.41
CA TRP A 212 -9.20 -8.67 9.79
C TRP A 212 -10.42 -8.79 10.72
N PRO A 213 -10.50 -9.86 11.53
CA PRO A 213 -11.60 -10.04 12.47
C PRO A 213 -11.70 -8.89 13.48
N ARG A 214 -12.92 -8.43 13.78
CA ARG A 214 -13.19 -7.39 14.79
C ARG A 214 -12.48 -7.66 16.12
N ARG A 215 -12.45 -8.92 16.54
CA ARG A 215 -11.88 -9.38 17.82
C ARG A 215 -10.38 -9.12 17.98
N LEU A 216 -9.68 -8.76 16.91
CA LEU A 216 -8.26 -8.37 16.97
C LEU A 216 -8.04 -7.01 17.63
N PHE A 217 -9.10 -6.22 17.74
CA PHE A 217 -9.01 -4.81 18.07
C PHE A 217 -9.93 -4.44 19.22
N HIS A 218 -9.52 -3.43 19.99
CA HIS A 218 -10.33 -2.72 20.96
C HIS A 218 -10.94 -1.47 20.34
N HIS A 219 -10.11 -0.59 19.76
CA HIS A 219 -10.51 0.71 19.22
C HIS A 219 -11.02 0.59 17.78
N LEU A 220 -10.28 -0.07 16.89
CA LEU A 220 -10.74 -0.39 15.53
C LEU A 220 -11.92 -1.36 15.53
N SER A 221 -12.29 -1.94 16.68
CA SER A 221 -13.53 -2.70 16.82
C SER A 221 -14.78 -1.83 16.55
N THR A 222 -14.70 -0.53 16.82
CA THR A 222 -15.77 0.44 16.58
C THR A 222 -15.54 1.21 15.28
N GLN A 223 -14.47 1.99 15.20
CA GLN A 223 -14.18 2.87 14.07
C GLN A 223 -12.69 3.24 14.04
N ALA A 224 -12.24 3.77 12.90
CA ALA A 224 -10.96 4.46 12.80
C ALA A 224 -11.11 5.93 13.20
N THR A 225 -10.03 6.51 13.73
CA THR A 225 -9.91 7.94 14.02
C THR A 225 -8.99 8.65 13.02
N ALA A 226 -8.15 7.89 12.32
CA ALA A 226 -7.34 8.37 11.22
C ALA A 226 -7.25 7.36 10.08
N VAL A 227 -7.07 7.90 8.88
CA VAL A 227 -6.69 7.16 7.68
C VAL A 227 -5.54 7.89 6.99
N LYS A 228 -4.50 7.14 6.63
CA LYS A 228 -3.31 7.69 5.96
C LYS A 228 -3.06 6.96 4.65
N TRP A 229 -2.49 7.65 3.67
CA TRP A 229 -2.03 7.04 2.42
C TRP A 229 -0.68 7.65 2.02
N GLY A 230 0.28 6.81 1.66
CA GLY A 230 1.63 7.31 1.41
C GLY A 230 2.67 6.22 1.29
N GLY A 231 3.93 6.64 1.34
CA GLY A 231 5.09 5.77 1.34
C GLY A 231 5.80 5.74 2.67
N GLU A 232 6.40 4.60 2.97
CA GLU A 232 7.32 4.42 4.09
C GLU A 232 8.57 3.70 3.58
N VAL A 233 9.72 4.08 4.11
CA VAL A 233 10.97 3.37 3.88
C VAL A 233 11.63 3.05 5.20
N TYR A 234 12.36 1.94 5.21
CA TYR A 234 13.16 1.54 6.36
C TYR A 234 14.60 1.24 5.96
N GLY A 235 15.51 1.57 6.88
CA GLY A 235 16.87 1.09 6.91
C GLY A 235 17.91 2.20 6.84
N GLN A 236 19.15 1.89 7.21
CA GLN A 236 20.17 2.93 7.40
C GLN A 236 20.73 3.47 6.07
N SER A 237 21.35 4.64 6.15
CA SER A 237 22.06 5.25 5.02
C SER A 237 23.07 4.28 4.40
N PRO A 238 23.15 4.16 3.06
CA PRO A 238 22.37 4.91 2.08
C PRO A 238 20.88 4.53 2.04
N LEU A 239 19.98 5.50 2.14
CA LEU A 239 18.53 5.28 2.16
C LEU A 239 18.01 4.74 0.82
N PRO A 240 16.94 3.93 0.81
CA PRO A 240 16.33 3.41 -0.42
C PRO A 240 15.53 4.47 -1.19
N GLU A 241 15.11 4.16 -2.42
CA GLU A 241 14.10 4.99 -3.12
C GLU A 241 12.72 4.79 -2.46
N MET A 242 11.91 5.85 -2.39
CA MET A 242 10.50 5.76 -2.00
C MET A 242 9.61 5.89 -3.25
N GLY A 243 8.62 5.00 -3.38
CA GLY A 243 7.70 5.02 -4.50
C GLY A 243 8.43 4.81 -5.83
N SER A 244 8.39 5.81 -6.70
CA SER A 244 9.11 5.81 -7.98
C SER A 244 10.59 6.21 -7.87
N GLY A 245 11.04 6.69 -6.71
CA GLY A 245 12.34 7.32 -6.55
C GLY A 245 12.38 8.81 -6.94
N HIS A 246 11.24 9.38 -7.33
CA HIS A 246 11.11 10.76 -7.81
C HIS A 246 10.24 11.61 -6.90
N PHE A 247 10.46 12.92 -6.96
CA PHE A 247 9.74 13.87 -6.12
C PHE A 247 8.32 14.15 -6.65
N PRO A 248 7.36 14.46 -5.76
CA PRO A 248 5.97 14.73 -6.13
C PRO A 248 5.82 15.90 -7.12
N GLN A 249 6.74 16.88 -7.12
CA GLN A 249 6.73 18.01 -8.05
C GLN A 249 6.84 17.60 -9.52
N GLU A 250 7.31 16.38 -9.80
CA GLU A 250 7.38 15.85 -11.16
C GLU A 250 6.03 15.40 -11.72
N GLY A 251 5.01 15.20 -10.87
CA GLY A 251 3.64 14.93 -11.30
C GLY A 251 3.34 13.47 -11.69
N PHE A 252 2.13 13.26 -12.19
CA PHE A 252 1.66 11.96 -12.68
C PHE A 252 2.53 11.43 -13.84
N GLY A 253 2.71 10.11 -13.88
CA GLY A 253 3.61 9.44 -14.83
C GLY A 253 5.06 9.34 -14.34
N LYS A 254 5.44 10.12 -13.32
CA LYS A 254 6.81 10.20 -12.79
C LYS A 254 6.86 9.94 -11.28
N ALA A 255 6.02 10.61 -10.51
CA ALA A 255 5.88 10.41 -9.08
C ALA A 255 5.01 9.19 -8.74
N SER A 256 5.21 8.64 -7.55
CA SER A 256 4.28 7.67 -6.98
C SER A 256 3.02 8.39 -6.49
N TYR A 257 1.87 7.71 -6.52
CA TYR A 257 0.61 8.34 -6.18
C TYR A 257 -0.46 7.41 -5.62
N PHE A 258 -1.35 8.04 -4.86
CA PHE A 258 -2.71 7.57 -4.58
C PHE A 258 -3.68 8.53 -5.25
N SER A 259 -4.77 8.03 -5.84
CA SER A 259 -5.77 8.85 -6.52
C SER A 259 -7.17 8.28 -6.32
N LYS A 260 -8.19 9.09 -6.63
CA LYS A 260 -9.60 8.78 -6.43
C LYS A 260 -9.86 8.32 -4.99
N ILE A 261 -9.26 9.04 -4.04
CA ILE A 261 -9.32 8.73 -2.62
C ILE A 261 -10.73 9.05 -2.12
N GLN A 262 -11.39 8.01 -1.61
CA GLN A 262 -12.70 8.09 -1.00
C GLN A 262 -12.70 7.42 0.37
N VAL A 263 -13.59 7.87 1.24
CA VAL A 263 -13.75 7.36 2.61
C VAL A 263 -15.19 7.04 2.92
N LYS A 264 -15.38 6.18 3.92
CA LYS A 264 -16.69 5.83 4.45
C LYS A 264 -16.89 6.51 5.79
N LYS A 265 -17.68 7.57 5.84
CA LYS A 265 -17.93 8.32 7.08
C LYS A 265 -19.01 7.69 7.97
N GLU A 266 -19.93 6.94 7.37
CA GLU A 266 -21.02 6.29 8.10
C GLU A 266 -21.04 4.76 7.91
N LEU A 267 -21.16 4.03 9.02
CA LEU A 267 -21.27 2.57 8.99
C LEU A 267 -22.65 2.18 8.45
N GLY A 268 -22.68 1.19 7.55
CA GLY A 268 -23.92 0.68 6.96
C GLY A 268 -24.39 1.42 5.71
N GLN A 269 -23.85 2.62 5.40
CA GLN A 269 -24.05 3.22 4.08
C GLN A 269 -23.24 2.48 3.00
N GLU A 270 -23.74 2.43 1.77
CA GLU A 270 -23.02 1.81 0.65
C GLU A 270 -22.04 2.79 -0.02
N ASN A 271 -22.40 4.07 -0.06
CA ASN A 271 -21.64 5.08 -0.78
C ASN A 271 -20.36 5.47 -0.05
N LEU A 272 -19.32 5.70 -0.83
CA LEU A 272 -18.08 6.33 -0.38
C LEU A 272 -18.10 7.81 -0.77
N GLU A 273 -17.48 8.63 0.05
CA GLU A 273 -17.38 10.07 -0.17
C GLU A 273 -15.96 10.44 -0.57
N ASP A 274 -15.83 11.34 -1.55
CA ASP A 274 -14.56 11.97 -1.87
C ASP A 274 -14.01 12.76 -0.68
N VAL A 275 -12.74 12.52 -0.35
CA VAL A 275 -12.04 13.32 0.67
C VAL A 275 -11.78 14.71 0.10
N GLN A 276 -12.05 15.79 0.85
CA GLN A 276 -11.64 17.12 0.41
C GLN A 276 -10.16 17.34 0.76
N PRO A 277 -9.34 17.91 -0.15
CA PRO A 277 -7.93 18.17 0.15
C PRO A 277 -7.71 19.03 1.40
N ALA A 278 -8.66 19.92 1.72
CA ALA A 278 -8.61 20.76 2.92
C ALA A 278 -8.73 19.97 4.24
N ASP A 279 -9.31 18.77 4.19
CA ASP A 279 -9.43 17.87 5.34
C ASP A 279 -8.17 17.00 5.51
N MET A 280 -7.21 17.08 4.58
CA MET A 280 -5.99 16.28 4.59
C MET A 280 -4.78 17.11 4.99
N THR A 281 -3.95 16.55 5.85
CA THR A 281 -2.64 17.10 6.20
C THR A 281 -1.55 16.32 5.50
N SER A 282 -0.67 17.00 4.76
CA SER A 282 0.55 16.39 4.21
C SER A 282 1.57 16.24 5.34
N HIS A 283 2.11 15.04 5.51
CA HIS A 283 3.12 14.73 6.51
C HIS A 283 4.36 14.12 5.85
N TYR A 284 5.53 14.46 6.37
CA TYR A 284 6.81 13.81 6.04
C TYR A 284 7.77 13.95 7.22
N ASN A 285 8.46 12.88 7.58
CA ASN A 285 9.44 12.88 8.67
C ASN A 285 10.86 13.02 8.09
N ASP A 286 11.55 14.12 8.40
CA ASP A 286 12.61 14.71 7.58
C ASP A 286 14.04 14.48 8.11
N VAL A 287 14.61 13.32 7.80
CA VAL A 287 16.08 13.18 7.83
C VAL A 287 16.53 12.53 6.52
N PRO A 288 17.24 13.18 5.58
CA PRO A 288 17.53 14.60 5.32
C PRO A 288 16.79 15.16 4.06
N ASN A 289 15.53 15.60 4.17
CA ASN A 289 14.73 16.13 3.03
C ASN A 289 14.62 15.20 1.80
N CYS A 290 14.78 13.89 1.99
CA CYS A 290 14.88 12.93 0.89
C CYS A 290 13.53 12.51 0.32
N TYR A 291 12.44 12.63 1.09
CA TYR A 291 11.11 12.21 0.67
C TYR A 291 10.12 13.33 0.91
N LYS A 292 9.14 13.44 0.01
CA LYS A 292 8.12 14.49 0.05
C LYS A 292 6.78 13.92 -0.35
N SER A 293 5.73 14.52 0.17
CA SER A 293 4.34 14.30 -0.23
C SER A 293 3.70 15.63 -0.62
N SER A 294 2.63 15.56 -1.43
CA SER A 294 1.75 16.68 -1.70
C SER A 294 0.34 16.18 -1.97
N VAL A 295 -0.66 16.90 -1.47
CA VAL A 295 -2.08 16.61 -1.70
C VAL A 295 -2.63 17.52 -2.78
N GLY A 296 -3.52 17.02 -3.62
CA GLY A 296 -4.22 17.82 -4.63
C GLY A 296 -5.54 17.21 -5.05
N ARG A 297 -6.23 17.89 -5.97
CA ARG A 297 -7.47 17.41 -6.58
C ARG A 297 -7.55 17.81 -8.04
N SER A 298 -8.06 16.90 -8.88
CA SER A 298 -8.41 17.18 -10.27
C SER A 298 -9.65 16.37 -10.67
N GLU A 299 -10.28 16.73 -11.80
CA GLU A 299 -11.44 15.99 -12.31
C GLU A 299 -11.10 14.53 -12.64
N GLU A 300 -9.93 14.29 -13.24
CA GLU A 300 -9.51 12.96 -13.68
C GLU A 300 -9.05 12.07 -12.50
N GLN A 301 -8.30 12.65 -11.57
CA GLN A 301 -7.63 11.91 -10.49
C GLN A 301 -8.40 11.96 -9.17
N GLY A 302 -9.53 12.67 -9.10
CA GLY A 302 -10.22 12.95 -7.84
C GLY A 302 -9.27 13.62 -6.85
N THR A 303 -9.45 13.35 -5.56
CA THR A 303 -8.45 13.69 -4.55
C THR A 303 -7.28 12.71 -4.62
N TYR A 304 -6.07 13.25 -4.62
CA TYR A 304 -4.85 12.47 -4.81
C TYR A 304 -3.72 12.94 -3.89
N ILE A 305 -2.76 12.04 -3.72
CA ILE A 305 -1.48 12.29 -3.07
C ILE A 305 -0.39 11.91 -4.07
N LEU A 306 0.57 12.80 -4.27
CA LEU A 306 1.84 12.46 -4.91
C LEU A 306 2.89 12.31 -3.82
N PHE A 307 3.74 11.31 -3.92
CA PHE A 307 4.81 11.09 -2.94
C PHE A 307 6.03 10.39 -3.59
N GLY A 308 7.15 10.47 -2.89
CA GLY A 308 8.36 9.74 -3.25
C GLY A 308 9.62 10.55 -2.98
N GLY A 309 10.74 10.01 -3.46
CA GLY A 309 12.03 10.66 -3.40
C GLY A 309 13.20 9.68 -3.61
N PRO A 310 14.39 10.19 -3.94
CA PRO A 310 15.50 9.37 -4.41
C PRO A 310 16.19 8.62 -3.27
N ALA A 311 16.98 7.60 -3.64
CA ALA A 311 17.90 6.95 -2.71
C ALA A 311 19.13 7.84 -2.45
N VAL A 312 19.40 8.17 -1.18
CA VAL A 312 20.45 9.12 -0.78
C VAL A 312 21.50 8.48 0.13
N LYS A 313 22.77 8.74 -0.16
CA LYS A 313 23.87 8.54 0.82
C LYS A 313 23.86 9.75 1.74
N HIS A 314 23.73 9.56 3.05
CA HIS A 314 23.98 10.62 4.02
C HIS A 314 25.46 11.02 3.92
N SER A 315 25.79 12.03 3.11
CA SER A 315 27.05 12.73 3.23
C SER A 315 26.91 13.67 4.42
N MET A 316 27.71 13.47 5.47
CA MET A 316 27.89 14.51 6.48
C MET A 316 28.43 15.74 5.76
N VAL A 317 27.57 16.74 5.53
CA VAL A 317 28.03 18.07 5.14
C VAL A 317 28.69 18.65 6.39
N HIS A 318 29.99 18.41 6.54
CA HIS A 318 30.81 19.25 7.40
C HIS A 318 30.84 20.63 6.74
N LEU A 319 29.97 21.54 7.21
CA LEU A 319 30.18 22.97 7.02
C LEU A 319 31.41 23.36 7.85
N SER A 320 32.60 23.15 7.29
CA SER A 320 33.79 23.84 7.77
C SER A 320 33.63 25.31 7.43
N ARG A 321 33.32 26.11 8.45
CA ARG A 321 33.54 27.56 8.49
C ARG A 321 34.86 27.89 7.80
N ILE A 322 34.81 28.63 6.71
CA ILE A 322 35.95 29.43 6.25
C ILE A 322 35.71 30.82 6.82
N GLU A 323 36.26 31.08 8.00
CA GLU A 323 36.53 32.44 8.45
C GLU A 323 37.70 32.96 7.59
N SER A 324 37.41 33.89 6.69
CA SER A 324 38.42 34.69 6.01
C SER A 324 38.97 35.72 6.99
N LYS A 325 40.30 35.71 7.14
CA LYS A 325 41.10 36.79 7.75
C LYS A 325 40.88 38.12 7.03
#